data_AF-A0A355FU43-F1
#
_entry.id   AF-A0A355FU43-F1
#
_cell.length_a   1.000
_cell.length_b   1.000
_cell.length_c   1.000
_cell.angle_alpha   90.00
_cell.angle_beta   90.00
_cell.angle_gamma   90.00
#
_symmetry.space_group_name_H-M   'P 1'
#
loop_
_entity.id
_entity.type
_entity.pdbx_description
1 polymer ?
#
loop_
_entity_poly.entity_id
_entity_poly.type
_entity_poly.pdbx_seq_one_letter_code
_entity_poly.pdbx_strand_id
1 'polypeptide(L)'
;IGLYFGSEWFIEGSRQLARNMGVSDHIIGLTVVAFGTSVPELVASGIAAYKLEPDLALGNLIGSNIFNIFLAAGISASIIPLPVDVQALEFDLWWMTGIALAVGLMMMHRGLIHRWKGVMLLLAYLIYIAWIGGAVAGI
;
A
#
# COMPACT_ATOMS: atom_id res chain seq x y z
N ILE A 1 13.46 4.09 20.00
CA ILE A 1 12.40 4.20 21.04
C ILE A 1 11.13 4.83 20.47
N GLY A 2 11.18 6.04 19.91
CA GLY A 2 10.00 6.69 19.31
C GLY A 2 9.30 5.87 18.21
N LEU A 3 10.05 5.22 17.31
CA LEU A 3 9.48 4.34 16.27
C LEU A 3 8.75 3.12 16.86
N TYR A 4 9.29 2.52 17.91
CA TYR A 4 8.70 1.34 18.56
C TYR A 4 7.37 1.67 19.24
N PHE A 5 7.36 2.70 20.09
CA PHE A 5 6.11 3.12 20.76
C PHE A 5 5.12 3.75 19.77
N GLY A 6 5.63 4.48 18.77
CA GLY A 6 4.81 5.05 17.71
C GLY A 6 4.09 3.98 16.89
N SER A 7 4.77 2.90 16.50
CA SER A 7 4.14 1.80 15.76
C SER A 7 3.11 1.07 16.61
N GLU A 8 3.41 0.78 17.88
CA GLU A 8 2.47 0.14 18.81
C GLU A 8 1.20 0.98 18.98
N TRP A 9 1.32 2.28 19.26
CA TRP A 9 0.18 3.17 19.42
C TRP A 9 -0.61 3.35 18.12
N PHE A 10 0.06 3.43 16.97
CA PHE A 10 -0.59 3.56 15.68
C PHE A 10 -1.39 2.30 15.32
N ILE A 11 -0.82 1.11 15.51
CA ILE A 11 -1.49 -0.16 15.23
C ILE A 11 -2.66 -0.35 16.19
N GLU A 12 -2.47 -0.13 17.49
CA GLU A 12 -3.54 -0.32 18.48
C GLU A 12 -4.66 0.71 18.31
N GLY A 13 -4.33 1.97 18.03
CA GLY A 13 -5.31 3.01 17.69
C GLY A 13 -6.12 2.66 16.44
N SER A 14 -5.46 2.11 15.40
CA SER A 14 -6.14 1.65 14.19
C SER A 14 -7.08 0.47 14.48
N ARG A 15 -6.66 -0.52 15.27
CA ARG A 15 -7.54 -1.64 15.70
C ARG A 15 -8.73 -1.18 16.53
N GLN A 16 -8.55 -0.19 17.41
CA GLN A 16 -9.66 0.41 18.15
C GLN A 16 -10.64 1.11 17.22
N LEU A 17 -10.15 1.86 16.23
CA LEU A 17 -10.98 2.46 15.20
C LEU A 17 -11.78 1.40 14.44
N ALA A 18 -11.13 0.29 14.07
CA ALA A 18 -11.78 -0.82 13.38
C ALA A 18 -12.95 -1.40 14.18
N ARG A 19 -12.71 -1.72 15.45
CA ARG A 19 -13.73 -2.23 16.38
C ARG A 19 -14.90 -1.25 16.56
N ASN A 20 -14.62 0.04 16.67
CA ASN A 20 -15.66 1.08 16.82
C ASN A 20 -16.52 1.25 15.57
N MET A 21 -15.94 1.02 14.39
CA MET A 21 -16.65 1.09 13.11
C MET A 21 -17.28 -0.25 12.69
N GLY A 22 -17.05 -1.32 13.45
CA GLY A 22 -17.52 -2.67 13.09
C GLY A 22 -16.83 -3.26 11.86
N VAL A 23 -15.62 -2.80 11.52
CA VAL A 23 -14.84 -3.28 10.38
C VAL A 23 -13.78 -4.28 10.80
N SER A 24 -13.39 -5.17 9.90
CA SER A 24 -12.36 -6.17 10.18
C SER A 24 -10.96 -5.54 10.28
N ASP A 25 -10.09 -6.18 11.06
CA ASP A 25 -8.68 -5.82 11.18
C ASP A 25 -7.97 -5.88 9.80
N HIS A 26 -8.45 -6.72 8.89
CA HIS A 26 -7.96 -6.81 7.52
C HIS A 26 -8.23 -5.51 6.74
N ILE A 27 -9.47 -4.99 6.79
CA ILE A 27 -9.86 -3.76 6.07
C ILE A 27 -9.13 -2.54 6.63
N ILE A 28 -9.03 -2.40 7.96
CA ILE A 28 -8.29 -1.28 8.55
C ILE A 28 -6.79 -1.36 8.24
N GLY A 29 -6.26 -2.58 8.16
CA GLY A 29 -4.88 -2.87 7.78
C GLY A 29 -4.57 -2.37 6.37
N LEU A 30 -5.44 -2.68 5.41
CA LEU A 30 -5.29 -2.29 4.00
C LEU A 30 -5.59 -0.81 3.72
N THR A 31 -6.31 -0.13 4.60
CA THR A 31 -6.72 1.26 4.41
C THR A 31 -5.86 2.19 5.25
N VAL A 32 -6.18 2.35 6.53
CA VAL A 32 -5.56 3.34 7.43
C VAL A 32 -4.11 3.01 7.72
N VAL A 33 -3.81 1.75 8.05
CA VAL A 33 -2.45 1.34 8.42
C VAL A 33 -1.54 1.42 7.19
N ALA A 34 -1.93 0.77 6.09
CA ALA A 34 -1.16 0.80 4.84
C ALA A 34 -0.94 2.23 4.35
N PHE A 35 -1.99 3.06 4.29
CA PHE A 35 -1.86 4.46 3.89
C PHE A 35 -0.93 5.24 4.81
N GLY A 36 -1.12 5.14 6.13
CA GLY A 36 -0.31 5.85 7.12
C GLY A 36 1.18 5.52 7.03
N THR A 37 1.51 4.24 6.82
CA THR A 37 2.91 3.83 6.65
C THR A 37 3.54 4.28 5.34
N SER A 38 2.75 4.58 4.30
CA SER A 38 3.22 5.03 2.98
C SER A 38 3.22 6.55 2.81
N VAL A 39 2.75 7.32 3.81
CA VAL A 39 2.77 8.79 3.78
C VAL A 39 4.19 9.35 3.63
N PRO A 40 5.22 8.88 4.38
CA PRO A 40 6.59 9.37 4.22
C PRO A 40 7.12 9.18 2.78
N GLU A 41 6.83 8.05 2.16
CA GLU A 41 7.21 7.68 0.81
C GLU A 41 6.47 8.54 -0.21
N LEU A 42 5.18 8.79 -0.01
CA LEU A 42 4.40 9.70 -0.84
C LEU A 42 4.98 11.11 -0.82
N VAL A 43 5.38 11.59 0.36
CA VAL A 43 6.03 12.90 0.52
C VAL A 43 7.39 12.90 -0.18
N ALA A 44 8.22 11.88 0.01
CA ALA A 44 9.53 11.77 -0.62
C ALA A 44 9.45 11.73 -2.15
N SER A 45 8.61 10.86 -2.71
CA SER A 45 8.35 10.77 -4.16
C SER A 45 7.72 12.05 -4.70
N GLY A 46 6.83 12.70 -3.93
CA GLY A 46 6.22 13.97 -4.30
C GLY A 46 7.23 15.12 -4.39
N ILE A 47 8.16 15.20 -3.43
CA ILE A 47 9.26 16.19 -3.45
C ILE A 47 10.18 15.93 -4.63
N ALA A 48 10.56 14.68 -4.90
CA ALA A 48 11.39 14.32 -6.05
C ALA A 48 10.72 14.67 -7.38
N ALA A 49 9.43 14.37 -7.53
CA ALA A 49 8.65 14.74 -8.70
C ALA A 49 8.54 16.27 -8.88
N TYR A 50 8.37 17.01 -7.77
CA TYR A 50 8.33 18.48 -7.78
C TYR A 50 9.68 19.10 -8.21
N LYS A 51 10.79 18.46 -7.84
CA LYS A 51 12.15 18.85 -8.25
C LYS A 51 12.52 18.43 -9.68
N LEU A 52 11.59 17.85 -10.44
CA LEU A 52 11.82 17.30 -11.78
C LEU A 52 12.87 16.16 -11.79
N GLU A 53 12.89 15.34 -10.73
CA GLU A 53 13.72 14.14 -10.60
C GLU A 53 12.84 12.88 -10.67
N PRO A 54 12.27 12.54 -11.85
CA PRO A 54 11.31 11.44 -11.99
C PRO A 54 11.93 10.06 -11.69
N ASP A 55 13.22 9.89 -11.98
CA ASP A 55 13.94 8.63 -11.71
C ASP A 55 14.06 8.36 -10.21
N LEU A 56 14.27 9.41 -9.39
CA LEU A 56 14.30 9.29 -7.94
C LEU A 56 12.92 8.98 -7.38
N ALA A 57 11.88 9.65 -7.91
CA ALA A 57 10.50 9.38 -7.52
C ALA A 57 10.07 7.94 -7.82
N LEU A 58 10.43 7.42 -9.00
CA LEU A 58 10.18 6.04 -9.42
C LEU A 58 11.03 5.04 -8.63
N GLY A 59 12.30 5.37 -8.38
CA GLY A 59 13.19 4.55 -7.56
C GLY A 59 12.65 4.35 -6.15
N ASN A 60 12.15 5.42 -5.51
CA ASN A 60 11.49 5.34 -4.21
C ASN A 60 10.22 4.49 -4.27
N LEU A 61 9.37 4.69 -5.28
CA LEU A 61 8.12 3.93 -5.44
C LEU A 61 8.37 2.41 -5.57
N ILE A 62 9.31 2.01 -6.41
CA ILE A 62 9.59 0.59 -6.68
C ILE A 62 10.40 -0.01 -5.52
N GLY A 63 11.42 0.72 -5.05
CA GLY A 63 12.29 0.29 -3.97
C GLY A 63 11.52 0.01 -2.68
N SER A 64 10.60 0.88 -2.29
CA SER A 64 9.82 0.70 -1.06
C SER A 64 8.89 -0.51 -1.13
N ASN A 65 8.27 -0.80 -2.28
CA ASN A 65 7.45 -2.00 -2.45
C ASN A 65 8.28 -3.29 -2.37
N ILE A 66 9.45 -3.31 -3.01
CA ILE A 66 10.39 -4.43 -2.91
C ILE A 66 10.85 -4.62 -1.45
N PHE A 67 11.21 -3.53 -0.78
CA PHE A 67 11.62 -3.54 0.62
C PHE A 67 10.51 -4.07 1.54
N ASN A 68 9.26 -3.66 1.34
CA ASN A 68 8.13 -4.11 2.14
C ASN A 68 7.87 -5.62 1.98
N ILE A 69 7.96 -6.15 0.76
CA ILE A 69 7.74 -7.59 0.51
C ILE A 69 8.90 -8.43 1.04
N PHE A 70 10.14 -8.09 0.67
CA PHE A 70 11.29 -8.94 1.00
C PHE A 70 11.79 -8.73 2.42
N LEU A 71 11.93 -7.48 2.86
CA LEU A 71 12.47 -7.18 4.17
C LEU A 71 11.37 -7.20 5.23
N ALA A 72 10.35 -6.35 5.11
CA ALA A 72 9.35 -6.24 6.17
C ALA A 72 8.53 -7.54 6.31
N ALA A 73 7.87 -8.00 5.24
CA ALA A 73 7.08 -9.22 5.29
C ALA A 73 7.95 -10.49 5.30
N GLY A 74 8.97 -10.57 4.43
CA GLY A 74 9.83 -11.75 4.31
C GLY A 74 10.62 -12.08 5.57
N ILE A 75 11.23 -11.08 6.23
CA ILE A 75 11.89 -11.33 7.53
C ILE A 75 10.85 -11.65 8.60
N SER A 76 9.74 -10.92 8.68
CA SER A 76 8.71 -11.19 9.70
C SER A 76 8.18 -12.62 9.60
N ALA A 77 7.89 -13.09 8.38
CA ALA A 77 7.45 -14.46 8.10
C ALA A 77 8.49 -15.53 8.42
N SER A 78 9.79 -15.20 8.33
CA SER A 78 10.88 -16.12 8.69
C SER A 78 11.02 -16.31 10.21
N ILE A 79 10.54 -15.34 11.00
CA ILE A 79 10.62 -15.37 12.48
C ILE A 79 9.34 -15.96 13.06
N ILE A 80 8.17 -15.52 12.57
CA ILE A 80 6.86 -15.93 13.08
C ILE A 80 5.91 -16.21 11.90
N PRO A 81 5.14 -17.31 11.92
CA PRO A 81 4.10 -17.54 10.94
C PRO A 81 3.10 -16.38 10.90
N LEU A 82 2.98 -15.74 9.74
CA LEU A 82 2.02 -14.66 9.54
C LEU A 82 0.65 -15.26 9.20
N PRO A 83 -0.38 -15.05 10.03
CA PRO A 83 -1.73 -15.46 9.66
C PRO A 83 -2.19 -14.62 8.46
N VAL A 84 -2.59 -15.29 7.38
CA VAL A 84 -3.08 -14.64 6.16
C VAL A 84 -4.57 -14.92 6.02
N ASP A 85 -5.36 -13.87 5.78
CA ASP A 85 -6.79 -13.99 5.51
C ASP A 85 -7.01 -14.64 4.13
N VAL A 86 -8.06 -15.45 4.00
CA VAL A 86 -8.45 -16.07 2.73
C VAL A 86 -8.77 -14.98 1.69
N GLN A 87 -9.42 -13.90 2.12
CA GLN A 87 -9.72 -12.77 1.24
C GLN A 87 -8.46 -12.12 0.66
N ALA A 88 -7.38 -12.08 1.45
CA ALA A 88 -6.10 -11.55 1.00
C ALA A 88 -5.46 -12.40 -0.11
N LEU A 89 -5.60 -13.74 -0.03
CA LEU A 89 -5.05 -14.67 -1.02
C LEU A 89 -5.89 -14.74 -2.30
N GLU A 90 -7.21 -14.71 -2.16
CA GLU A 90 -8.12 -14.91 -3.29
C GLU A 90 -8.43 -13.63 -4.08
N PHE A 91 -8.27 -12.45 -3.46
CA PHE A 91 -8.59 -11.17 -4.11
C PHE A 91 -7.40 -10.20 -4.11
N ASP A 92 -6.92 -9.79 -2.94
CA ASP A 92 -5.95 -8.69 -2.85
C ASP A 92 -4.63 -9.03 -3.55
N LEU A 93 -4.13 -10.25 -3.38
CA LEU A 93 -2.90 -10.71 -4.01
C LEU A 93 -2.95 -10.61 -5.54
N TRP A 94 -4.06 -11.00 -6.14
CA TRP A 94 -4.25 -10.91 -7.60
C TRP A 94 -4.37 -9.46 -8.06
N TRP A 95 -5.06 -8.61 -7.29
CA TRP A 95 -5.17 -7.19 -7.59
C TRP A 95 -3.81 -6.49 -7.54
N MET A 96 -3.05 -6.73 -6.48
CA MET A 96 -1.69 -6.20 -6.30
C MET A 96 -0.75 -6.68 -7.41
N THR A 97 -0.80 -7.96 -7.76
CA THR A 97 0.02 -8.52 -8.84
C THR A 97 -0.35 -7.90 -10.19
N GLY A 98 -1.65 -7.74 -10.47
CA GLY A 98 -2.14 -7.09 -11.68
C GLY A 98 -1.65 -5.64 -11.80
N ILE A 99 -1.72 -4.84 -10.72
CA ILE A 99 -1.21 -3.47 -10.70
C ILE A 99 0.32 -3.46 -10.89
N ALA A 100 1.05 -4.34 -10.19
CA ALA A 100 2.50 -4.41 -10.31
C ALA A 100 2.95 -4.74 -11.75
N LEU A 101 2.29 -5.70 -12.40
CA LEU A 101 2.53 -6.05 -13.80
C LEU A 101 2.17 -4.87 -14.73
N ALA A 102 1.03 -4.22 -14.52
CA ALA A 102 0.62 -3.07 -15.32
C ALA A 102 1.63 -1.92 -15.22
N VAL A 103 2.11 -1.61 -14.01
CA VAL A 103 3.17 -0.61 -13.79
C VAL A 103 4.46 -1.03 -14.50
N GLY A 104 4.88 -2.30 -14.36
CA GLY A 104 6.06 -2.83 -15.06
C GLY A 104 5.98 -2.68 -16.58
N LEU A 105 4.85 -3.05 -17.19
CA LEU A 105 4.61 -2.90 -18.62
C LEU A 105 4.60 -1.42 -19.05
N MET A 106 4.00 -0.54 -18.24
CA MET A 106 3.99 0.90 -18.50
C MET A 106 5.38 1.53 -18.48
N MET A 107 6.31 0.96 -17.71
CA MET A 107 7.69 1.41 -17.63
C MET A 107 8.53 0.95 -18.83
N MET A 108 8.30 -0.28 -19.32
CA MET A 108 8.97 -0.81 -20.52
C MET A 108 8.71 0.06 -21.76
N HIS A 109 7.49 0.59 -21.88
CA HIS A 109 7.14 1.56 -22.92
C HIS A 109 7.42 3.01 -22.46
N ARG A 110 8.65 3.46 -22.73
CA ARG A 110 9.14 4.86 -22.66
C ARG A 110 9.50 5.43 -21.28
N GLY A 111 9.81 4.60 -20.27
CA GLY A 111 10.56 5.01 -19.06
C GLY A 111 9.91 6.03 -18.12
N LEU A 112 8.83 6.71 -18.52
CA LEU A 112 8.19 7.77 -17.74
C LEU A 112 6.68 7.54 -17.61
N ILE A 113 6.20 7.63 -16.37
CA ILE A 113 4.78 7.65 -16.03
C ILE A 113 4.28 9.09 -16.22
N HIS A 114 3.64 9.35 -17.36
CA HIS A 114 2.97 10.64 -17.60
C HIS A 114 1.72 10.80 -16.73
N ARG A 115 1.23 12.03 -16.59
CA ARG A 115 0.06 12.38 -15.75
C ARG A 115 -1.15 11.48 -16.00
N TRP A 116 -1.43 11.12 -17.25
CA TRP A 116 -2.53 10.22 -17.60
C TRP A 116 -2.38 8.80 -17.02
N LYS A 117 -1.19 8.21 -17.11
CA LYS A 117 -0.89 6.91 -16.47
C LYS A 117 -1.05 7.02 -14.94
N GLY A 118 -0.60 8.13 -14.35
CA GLY A 118 -0.77 8.41 -12.92
C GLY A 118 -2.24 8.54 -12.49
N VAL A 119 -3.06 9.25 -13.25
CA VAL A 119 -4.51 9.38 -13.00
C VAL A 119 -5.19 8.02 -13.08
N MET A 120 -4.85 7.20 -14.08
CA MET A 120 -5.38 5.84 -14.20
C MET A 120 -5.02 4.96 -12.99
N LEU A 121 -3.77 5.02 -12.51
CA LEU A 121 -3.35 4.29 -11.32
C LEU A 121 -4.05 4.79 -10.05
N LEU A 122 -4.24 6.10 -9.92
CA LEU A 122 -4.99 6.69 -8.81
C LEU A 122 -6.46 6.24 -8.81
N LEU A 123 -7.10 6.21 -9.99
CA LEU A 123 -8.47 5.71 -10.13
C LEU A 123 -8.55 4.21 -9.77
N ALA A 124 -7.58 3.40 -10.21
CA ALA A 124 -7.53 1.99 -9.83
C ALA A 124 -7.38 1.80 -8.30
N TYR A 125 -6.57 2.64 -7.65
CA TYR A 125 -6.46 2.65 -6.19
C TYR A 125 -7.78 3.07 -5.51
N LEU A 126 -8.45 4.12 -5.99
CA LEU A 126 -9.73 4.56 -5.44
C LEU A 126 -10.83 3.51 -5.62
N ILE A 127 -10.87 2.83 -6.77
CA ILE A 127 -11.80 1.72 -7.02
C ILE A 127 -11.54 0.57 -6.05
N TYR A 128 -10.28 0.20 -5.82
CA TYR A 128 -9.90 -0.85 -4.87
C TYR A 128 -10.32 -0.51 -3.44
N ILE A 129 -10.03 0.71 -2.99
CA ILE A 129 -10.42 1.18 -1.66
C ILE A 129 -11.95 1.24 -1.53
N ALA A 130 -12.66 1.69 -2.58
CA ALA A 130 -14.12 1.71 -2.58
C ALA A 130 -14.73 0.30 -2.58
N TRP A 131 -14.09 -0.68 -3.22
CA TRP A 131 -14.53 -2.07 -3.22
C TRP A 131 -14.39 -2.71 -1.84
N ILE A 132 -13.20 -2.59 -1.23
CA ILE A 132 -12.93 -3.13 0.11
C ILE A 132 -13.71 -2.36 1.18
N GLY A 133 -13.86 -1.04 1.02
CA GLY A 133 -14.69 -0.21 1.89
C GLY A 133 -16.19 -0.38 1.66
N GLY A 134 -16.62 -0.78 0.46
CA GLY A 134 -18.02 -1.11 0.16
C GLY A 134 -18.48 -2.36 0.90
N ALA A 135 -17.59 -3.34 1.06
CA ALA A 135 -17.81 -4.52 1.88
C ALA A 135 -18.08 -4.18 3.37
N VAL A 136 -17.68 -2.99 3.85
CA VAL A 136 -18.02 -2.47 5.19
C VAL A 136 -19.43 -1.91 5.26
N ALA A 137 -19.93 -1.32 4.18
CA ALA A 137 -21.20 -0.59 4.16
C ALA A 137 -22.42 -1.49 3.85
N GLY A 138 -22.22 -2.78 3.56
CA GLY A 138 -23.30 -3.68 3.14
C GLY A 138 -23.90 -3.31 1.77
N ILE A 139 -23.07 -2.76 0.87
CA ILE A 139 -23.38 -2.56 -0.56
C ILE A 139 -22.61 -3.61 -1.36
#